data_AF-A0A1S8WSB5-F1
#
_entry.id   AF-A0A1S8WSB5-F1
#
_cell.length_a   1.000
_cell.length_b   1.000
_cell.length_c   1.000
_cell.angle_alpha   90.00
_cell.angle_beta   90.00
_cell.angle_gamma   90.00
#
_symmetry.space_group_name_H-M   'P 1'
#
loop_
_entity.id
_entity.type
_entity.pdbx_description
1 polymer ?
#
loop_
_entity_poly.entity_id
_entity_poly.type
_entity_poly.pdbx_seq_one_letter_code
_entity_poly.pdbx_strand_id
1 'polypeptide(L)' 'MSDDEAEDIEEEEGVYLGEYDGGRNERDERHGYGKAILPNGDAYDGMYENGKRHGPGIYR' A
#
# COMPACT_ATOMS: atom_id res chain seq x y z
N MET A 1 9.80 -30.05 -0.23
CA MET A 1 10.54 -28.90 0.31
C MET A 1 10.31 -27.79 -0.69
N SER A 2 9.33 -26.96 -0.38
CA SER A 2 9.00 -25.78 -1.17
C SER A 2 9.10 -24.65 -0.16
N ASP A 3 10.23 -23.96 -0.19
CA ASP A 3 10.43 -22.68 0.48
C ASP A 3 9.50 -21.69 -0.21
N ASP A 4 8.27 -21.61 0.29
CA ASP A 4 7.43 -20.43 0.16
C ASP A 4 7.71 -19.56 1.40
N GLU A 5 8.97 -19.13 1.54
CA GLU A 5 9.32 -18.02 2.42
C GLU A 5 8.78 -16.77 1.74
N ALA A 6 7.49 -16.51 1.95
CA ALA A 6 6.91 -15.20 1.69
C ALA A 6 7.74 -14.21 2.49
N GLU A 7 8.64 -13.50 1.80
CA GLU A 7 9.53 -12.55 2.43
C GLU A 7 8.67 -11.57 3.23
N ASP A 8 8.74 -11.70 4.56
CA ASP A 8 8.24 -10.74 5.52
C ASP A 8 9.00 -9.43 5.25
N ILE A 9 8.47 -8.62 4.34
CA ILE A 9 8.90 -7.24 4.17
C ILE A 9 8.32 -6.46 5.35
N GLU A 10 8.91 -6.69 6.52
CA GLU A 10 8.88 -5.77 7.66
C GLU A 10 9.77 -4.57 7.31
N GLU A 11 9.29 -3.68 6.45
CA GLU A 11 9.90 -2.35 6.29
C GLU A 11 9.03 -1.30 6.98
N GLU A 12 9.28 -1.20 8.29
CA GLU A 12 9.32 0.05 9.03
C GLU A 12 10.24 1.06 8.30
N GLU A 13 9.72 1.75 7.30
CA GLU A 13 10.03 3.13 6.89
C GLU A 13 9.21 3.39 5.63
N GLY A 14 8.19 4.24 5.78
CA GLY A 14 7.12 4.56 4.83
C GLY A 14 7.35 4.05 3.40
N VAL A 15 6.72 2.92 3.06
CA VAL A 15 6.66 2.40 1.69
C VAL A 15 6.25 3.57 0.79
N TYR A 16 7.22 4.06 0.02
CA TYR A 16 7.04 5.12 -0.95
C TYR A 16 6.27 4.51 -2.12
N LEU A 17 5.00 4.17 -1.88
CA LEU A 17 4.03 3.99 -2.96
C LEU A 17 3.98 5.36 -3.61
N GLY A 18 4.48 5.47 -4.84
CA GLY A 18 4.78 6.72 -5.54
C GLY A 18 3.58 7.65 -5.62
N GLU A 19 2.95 7.73 -6.78
CA GLU A 19 1.73 8.53 -6.89
C GLU A 19 0.56 7.82 -6.19
N TYR A 20 -0.15 8.57 -5.33
CA TYR A 20 -1.35 8.11 -4.65
C TYR A 20 -2.53 9.01 -5.02
N ASP A 21 -3.58 8.39 -5.53
CA ASP A 21 -4.87 9.01 -5.84
C ASP A 21 -5.92 8.48 -4.85
N GLY A 22 -6.31 9.30 -3.87
CA GLY A 22 -7.27 8.91 -2.84
C GLY A 22 -7.35 9.89 -1.67
N GLY A 23 -8.18 9.53 -0.70
CA GLY A 23 -8.38 10.33 0.51
C GLY A 23 -7.14 10.38 1.40
N ARG A 24 -7.01 11.47 2.15
CA ARG A 24 -5.99 11.61 3.20
C ARG A 24 -6.64 12.01 4.51
N ASN A 25 -6.07 11.55 5.62
CA ASN A 25 -6.50 11.95 6.95
C ASN A 25 -5.90 13.32 7.33
N GLU A 26 -6.21 13.79 8.55
CA GLU A 26 -5.73 15.07 9.08
C GLU A 26 -4.20 15.16 9.24
N ARG A 27 -3.50 14.02 9.18
CA ARG A 27 -2.03 13.92 9.24
C ARG A 27 -1.41 13.82 7.85
N ASP A 28 -2.19 14.04 6.80
CA ASP A 28 -1.81 13.89 5.39
C ASP A 28 -1.39 12.45 5.02
N GLU A 29 -1.81 11.46 5.81
CA GLU A 29 -1.57 10.05 5.54
C GLU A 29 -2.69 9.48 4.65
N ARG A 30 -2.34 8.54 3.76
CA ARG A 30 -3.32 7.82 2.91
C ARG A 30 -4.41 7.19 3.76
N HIS A 31 -5.67 7.43 3.41
CA HIS A 31 -6.81 6.96 4.20
C HIS A 31 -8.06 6.76 3.33
N GLY A 32 -8.84 5.73 3.63
CA GLY A 32 -10.01 5.34 2.84
C GLY A 32 -9.61 4.64 1.55
N TYR A 33 -10.51 4.62 0.57
CA TYR A 33 -10.23 4.00 -0.72
C TYR A 33 -9.27 4.87 -1.54
N GLY A 34 -8.27 4.26 -2.15
CA GLY A 34 -7.38 4.92 -3.08
C GLY A 34 -6.54 3.97 -3.93
N LYS A 35 -5.85 4.55 -4.91
CA LYS A 35 -4.95 3.85 -5.81
C LYS A 35 -3.53 4.36 -5.61
N ALA A 36 -2.57 3.47 -5.43
CA ALA A 36 -1.15 3.84 -5.38
C ALA A 36 -0.34 3.06 -6.40
N ILE A 37 0.61 3.75 -7.03
CA ILE A 37 1.64 3.11 -7.86
C ILE A 37 2.75 2.60 -6.95
N LEU A 38 3.09 1.33 -7.09
CA LEU A 38 4.14 0.66 -6.34
C LEU A 38 5.50 0.88 -7.02
N PRO A 39 6.61 0.76 -6.29
CA PRO A 39 7.96 0.88 -6.87
C PRO A 39 8.26 -0.10 -8.01
N ASN A 40 7.58 -1.25 -8.03
CA ASN A 40 7.71 -2.24 -9.10
C ASN A 40 6.92 -1.87 -10.38
N GLY A 41 6.16 -0.78 -10.36
CA GLY A 41 5.32 -0.32 -11.47
C GLY A 41 3.87 -0.81 -11.43
N ASP A 42 3.54 -1.73 -10.52
CA ASP A 42 2.16 -2.18 -10.34
C ASP A 42 1.33 -1.10 -9.64
N ALA A 43 0.01 -1.19 -9.75
CA ALA A 43 -0.92 -0.35 -9.01
C ALA A 43 -1.66 -1.17 -7.95
N TYR A 44 -1.62 -0.71 -6.71
CA TYR A 44 -2.56 -1.16 -5.68
C TYR A 44 -3.82 -0.30 -5.72
N ASP A 45 -4.98 -0.92 -5.79
CA ASP A 45 -6.30 -0.29 -5.77
C ASP A 45 -7.10 -0.85 -4.59
N GLY A 46 -7.22 -0.09 -3.51
CA GLY A 46 -7.79 -0.63 -2.27
C GLY A 46 -7.88 0.35 -1.13
N MET A 47 -8.16 -0.19 0.04
CA MET A 47 -8.41 0.58 1.25
C MET A 47 -7.09 0.90 1.98
N TYR A 48 -7.06 2.07 2.62
CA TYR A 48 -5.93 2.60 3.37
C TYR A 48 -6.37 3.09 4.75
N GLU A 49 -5.51 2.90 5.74
CA GLU A 49 -5.71 3.42 7.10
C GLU A 49 -4.33 3.83 7.67
N ASN A 50 -4.25 5.05 8.19
CA ASN A 50 -3.03 5.63 8.77
C ASN A 50 -1.78 5.44 7.88
N GLY A 51 -1.94 5.70 6.57
CA GLY A 51 -0.85 5.63 5.58
C GLY A 51 -0.52 4.23 5.06
N LYS A 52 -1.08 3.18 5.67
CA LYS A 52 -0.84 1.77 5.34
C LYS A 52 -2.02 1.19 4.56
N ARG A 53 -1.75 0.18 3.72
CA ARG A 53 -2.81 -0.62 3.07
C ARG A 53 -3.61 -1.32 4.18
N HIS A 54 -4.92 -1.26 4.11
CA HIS A 54 -5.83 -1.85 5.09
C HIS A 54 -7.03 -2.44 4.36
N GLY A 55 -7.56 -3.58 4.80
CA GLY A 55 -8.77 -4.15 4.20
C GLY A 55 -8.58 -4.63 2.74
N PRO A 56 -9.66 -4.71 1.94
CA PRO A 56 -9.62 -5.30 0.61
C PRO A 56 -8.92 -4.38 -0.41
N GLY A 57 -8.18 -4.99 -1.33
CA GLY A 57 -7.58 -4.32 -2.48
C GLY A 57 -7.15 -5.29 -3.57
N ILE A 58 -6.86 -4.75 -4.75
CA ILE A 58 -6.48 -5.48 -5.96
C ILE A 58 -5.17 -4.90 -6.48
N TYR A 59 -4.23 -5.78 -6.82
CA TYR A 59 -3.01 -5.41 -7.55
C TYR A 59 -3.26 -5.51 -9.06
N ARG A 60 -2.78 -4.52 -9.82
CA ARG A 60 -2.94 -4.43 -11.28
C ARG A 60 -1.67 -3.99 -11.97
#